data_AF-S0FJE2-F1
#
_entry.id   AF-S0FJE2-F1
#
_cell.length_a   1.000
_cell.length_b   1.000
_cell.length_c   1.000
_cell.angle_alpha   90.00
_cell.angle_beta   90.00
_cell.angle_gamma   90.00
#
_symmetry.space_group_name_H-M   'P 1'
#
loop_
_entity.id
_entity.type
_entity.pdbx_description
1 polymer ?
#
loop_
_entity_poly.entity_id
_entity_poly.type
_entity_poly.pdbx_seq_one_letter_code
_entity_poly.pdbx_strand_id
1 'polypeptide(L)'
;MFQFKKSYTKLLIMIIIFALLLPTIIVTSGILPKTNVAAANVTNKDDNKIAEEISNMTGVNIEEVLKLKNNSLTWNEVLNKLKNQKSNEQVNKDARSIVLAQNGLDDNFLKKLNSEGFKNEEITEVKMLVERVMFELEEITASSSENVKNISSTEVESDIKDEEDLSAFSELLSKMDTKTAVYLLLKLNMDFGTNENTFDEYLLSLQIDVDLGTYVIDKDSYEKEKNEKIAGLDTSKIITLAKIEERMLKNLQKDTPTNNDNKSLKEDKLSEVDGTSSIEDEPPKSPLPDVESTNPRNPSEDVMKEVNEIKDRSLNSGIMAKEK
;
A
#
# COMPACT_ATOMS: atom_id res chain seq x y z
N MET A 1 -12.35 -66.67 12.87
CA MET A 1 -11.16 -67.54 12.68
C MET A 1 -10.67 -67.33 11.25
N PHE A 2 -9.83 -66.31 11.02
CA PHE A 2 -9.40 -65.94 9.66
C PHE A 2 -8.20 -66.77 9.26
N GLN A 3 -8.40 -67.72 8.33
CA GLN A 3 -7.29 -68.45 7.70
C GLN A 3 -6.62 -67.56 6.66
N PHE A 4 -5.64 -66.76 7.10
CA PHE A 4 -4.79 -66.04 6.18
C PHE A 4 -3.96 -67.02 5.35
N LYS A 5 -4.16 -66.98 4.03
CA LYS A 5 -3.44 -67.74 3.01
C LYS A 5 -1.92 -67.59 3.26
N LYS A 6 -1.21 -68.73 3.38
CA LYS A 6 0.21 -68.88 3.78
C LYS A 6 1.23 -67.99 3.02
N SER A 7 0.80 -67.37 1.92
CA SER A 7 1.60 -66.45 1.10
C SER A 7 1.73 -65.05 1.71
N TYR A 8 0.72 -64.55 2.43
CA TYR A 8 0.72 -63.20 3.00
C TYR A 8 1.42 -63.15 4.36
N THR A 9 1.52 -64.29 5.05
CA THR A 9 2.18 -64.38 6.35
C THR A 9 3.66 -64.01 6.27
N LYS A 10 4.34 -64.39 5.17
CA LYS A 10 5.74 -64.01 4.94
C LYS A 10 5.91 -62.51 4.69
N LEU A 11 4.97 -61.90 3.98
CA LEU A 11 5.01 -60.47 3.64
C LEU A 11 4.71 -59.62 4.88
N LEU A 12 3.76 -60.04 5.71
CA LEU A 12 3.42 -59.39 6.98
C LEU A 12 4.57 -59.47 7.99
N ILE A 13 5.25 -60.62 8.07
CA ILE A 13 6.47 -60.77 8.90
C ILE A 13 7.58 -59.83 8.41
N MET A 14 7.76 -59.68 7.10
CA MET A 14 8.78 -58.79 6.54
C MET A 14 8.49 -57.31 6.86
N ILE A 15 7.23 -56.88 6.79
CA ILE A 15 6.81 -55.50 7.16
C ILE A 15 7.05 -55.25 8.65
N ILE A 16 6.76 -56.22 9.53
CA ILE A 16 6.98 -56.09 10.97
C ILE A 16 8.49 -56.00 11.28
N ILE A 17 9.32 -56.80 10.62
CA ILE A 17 10.78 -56.73 10.77
C ILE A 17 11.30 -55.37 10.28
N PHE A 18 10.78 -54.83 9.18
CA PHE A 18 11.18 -53.53 8.66
C PHE A 18 10.74 -52.38 9.60
N ALA A 19 9.55 -52.46 10.18
CA ALA A 19 9.05 -51.50 11.17
C ALA A 19 9.86 -51.52 12.48
N LEU A 20 10.35 -52.68 12.90
CA LEU A 20 11.21 -52.82 14.09
C LEU A 20 12.65 -52.36 13.86
N LEU A 21 13.14 -52.37 12.62
CA LEU A 21 14.51 -51.96 12.29
C LEU A 21 14.64 -50.47 11.89
N LEU A 22 13.56 -49.79 11.51
CA LEU A 22 13.56 -48.35 11.23
C LEU A 22 14.08 -47.46 12.38
N PRO A 23 13.75 -47.70 13.67
CA PRO A 23 14.27 -46.86 14.75
C PRO A 23 15.77 -47.06 15.06
N THR A 24 16.41 -48.15 14.64
CA THR A 24 17.83 -48.40 14.96
C THR A 24 18.82 -47.73 14.00
N ILE A 25 18.37 -47.37 12.79
CA ILE A 25 19.21 -46.66 11.81
C ILE A 25 19.40 -45.19 12.22
N ILE A 26 18.43 -44.58 12.90
CA ILE A 26 18.53 -43.19 13.38
C ILE A 26 19.56 -43.06 14.53
N VAL A 27 19.73 -44.10 15.35
CA VAL A 27 20.63 -44.07 16.53
C VAL A 27 22.09 -44.37 16.15
N THR A 28 22.35 -45.07 15.04
CA THR A 28 23.71 -45.47 14.62
C THR A 28 24.31 -44.58 13.53
N SER A 29 23.50 -43.75 12.87
CA SER A 29 23.92 -42.83 11.81
C SER A 29 24.16 -41.41 12.31
N GLY A 30 24.77 -41.20 13.49
CA GLY A 30 25.47 -39.96 13.87
C GLY A 30 24.76 -38.60 13.73
N ILE A 31 23.45 -38.53 13.48
CA ILE A 31 22.67 -37.30 13.42
C ILE A 31 21.89 -37.21 14.73
N LEU A 32 22.61 -36.89 15.81
CA LEU A 32 21.99 -36.34 17.01
C LEU A 32 21.59 -34.90 16.68
N PRO A 33 20.29 -34.52 16.74
CA PRO A 33 19.95 -33.13 16.97
C PRO A 33 20.55 -32.77 18.33
N LYS A 34 21.38 -31.74 18.38
CA LYS A 34 21.86 -31.16 19.65
C LYS A 34 20.66 -30.70 20.46
N THR A 35 20.16 -31.54 21.35
CA THR A 35 19.30 -31.09 22.45
C THR A 35 20.20 -30.38 23.46
N ASN A 36 20.43 -29.09 23.22
CA ASN A 36 20.80 -28.16 24.28
C ASN A 36 19.57 -27.99 25.18
N VAL A 37 19.46 -28.80 26.21
CA VAL A 37 18.65 -28.45 27.38
C VAL A 37 19.57 -27.64 28.29
N ALA A 38 19.62 -26.32 28.04
CA ALA A 38 20.03 -25.32 29.01
C ALA A 38 19.29 -24.02 28.69
N ALA A 39 18.58 -23.52 29.70
CA ALA A 39 17.75 -22.31 29.74
C ALA A 39 16.43 -22.40 28.97
N ALA A 40 15.35 -22.56 29.74
CA ALA A 40 13.99 -22.36 29.31
C ALA A 40 13.85 -21.06 28.50
N ASN A 41 13.50 -21.18 27.22
CA ASN A 41 12.97 -20.10 26.42
C ASN A 41 11.61 -19.70 26.99
N VAL A 42 11.63 -18.84 28.00
CA VAL A 42 10.65 -17.77 28.11
C VAL A 42 11.14 -16.69 27.18
N THR A 43 10.94 -16.87 25.88
CA THR A 43 11.00 -15.74 24.94
C THR A 43 9.76 -14.92 25.27
N ASN A 44 9.94 -13.93 26.13
CA ASN A 44 8.88 -13.06 26.57
C ASN A 44 8.28 -12.40 25.33
N LYS A 45 6.94 -12.30 25.28
CA LYS A 45 6.24 -11.48 24.29
C LYS A 45 6.84 -10.06 24.19
N ASP A 46 7.40 -9.59 25.31
CA ASP A 46 8.11 -8.32 25.43
C ASP A 46 9.43 -8.29 24.65
N ASP A 47 10.18 -9.39 24.58
CA ASP A 47 11.45 -9.44 23.83
C ASP A 47 11.22 -9.37 22.32
N ASN A 48 10.15 -10.00 21.82
CA ASN A 48 9.76 -9.87 20.42
C ASN A 48 9.31 -8.45 20.09
N LYS A 49 8.53 -7.82 20.99
CA LYS A 49 8.11 -6.43 20.80
C LYS A 49 9.29 -5.45 20.82
N ILE A 50 10.24 -5.63 21.73
CA ILE A 50 11.46 -4.79 21.78
C ILE A 50 12.34 -5.05 20.55
N ALA A 51 12.43 -6.31 20.08
CA ALA A 51 13.15 -6.63 18.85
C ALA A 51 12.50 -6.00 17.61
N GLU A 52 11.17 -5.94 17.55
CA GLU A 52 10.39 -5.25 16.52
C GLU A 52 10.64 -3.73 16.54
N GLU A 53 10.59 -3.10 17.73
CA GLU A 53 10.92 -1.67 17.89
C GLU A 53 12.37 -1.36 17.47
N ILE A 54 13.32 -2.21 17.85
CA ILE A 54 14.73 -2.06 17.44
C ILE A 54 14.89 -2.32 15.95
N SER A 55 14.20 -3.31 15.38
CA SER A 55 14.16 -3.57 13.94
C SER A 55 13.67 -2.33 13.19
N ASN A 56 12.57 -1.72 13.65
CA ASN A 56 12.02 -0.48 13.09
C ASN A 56 13.02 0.69 13.16
N MET A 57 13.71 0.86 14.30
CA MET A 57 14.70 1.93 14.45
C MET A 57 16.00 1.66 13.68
N THR A 58 16.39 0.39 13.52
CA THR A 58 17.69 0.01 12.98
C THR A 58 17.67 -0.43 11.52
N GLY A 59 16.52 -0.86 11.00
CA GLY A 59 16.38 -1.48 9.69
C GLY A 59 16.96 -2.90 9.62
N VAL A 60 17.25 -3.52 10.76
CA VAL A 60 17.88 -4.82 10.86
C VAL A 60 16.83 -5.84 11.24
N ASN A 61 16.79 -6.97 10.53
CA ASN A 61 15.79 -8.01 10.70
C ASN A 61 15.70 -8.52 12.16
N ILE A 62 14.47 -8.84 12.60
CA ILE A 62 14.13 -9.22 13.98
C ILE A 62 14.91 -10.46 14.43
N GLU A 63 15.16 -11.44 13.58
CA GLU A 63 15.98 -12.61 13.92
C GLU A 63 17.44 -12.25 14.20
N GLU A 64 18.00 -11.26 13.50
CA GLU A 64 19.36 -10.79 13.77
C GLU A 64 19.41 -10.00 15.09
N VAL A 65 18.40 -9.19 15.37
CA VAL A 65 18.21 -8.48 16.65
C VAL A 65 18.11 -9.47 17.82
N LEU A 66 17.29 -10.52 17.67
CA LEU A 66 17.12 -11.58 18.67
C LEU A 66 18.38 -12.44 18.81
N LYS A 67 19.11 -12.73 17.73
CA LYS A 67 20.42 -13.41 17.80
C LYS A 67 21.43 -12.59 18.59
N LEU A 68 21.45 -11.27 18.40
CA LEU A 68 22.32 -10.38 19.18
C LEU A 68 21.90 -10.36 20.66
N LYS A 69 20.61 -10.37 20.96
CA LYS A 69 20.08 -10.50 22.33
C LYS A 69 20.45 -11.83 22.99
N ASN A 70 20.40 -12.92 22.22
CA ASN A 70 20.73 -14.29 22.67
C ASN A 70 22.23 -14.47 22.91
N ASN A 71 23.08 -13.61 22.35
CA ASN A 71 24.52 -13.53 22.66
C ASN A 71 24.81 -12.74 23.97
N SER A 72 23.84 -12.71 24.90
CA SER A 72 23.91 -12.05 26.21
C SER A 72 24.13 -10.53 26.18
N LEU A 73 23.85 -9.87 25.05
CA LEU A 73 23.85 -8.41 24.99
C LEU A 73 22.58 -7.83 25.64
N THR A 74 22.71 -6.66 26.26
CA THR A 74 21.59 -5.83 26.69
C THR A 74 20.95 -5.14 25.49
N TRP A 75 19.67 -4.76 25.57
CA TRP A 75 18.99 -4.07 24.47
C TRP A 75 19.69 -2.79 24.01
N ASN A 76 20.32 -2.06 24.94
CA ASN A 76 21.12 -0.87 24.61
C ASN A 76 22.40 -1.23 23.85
N GLU A 77 23.06 -2.34 24.19
CA GLU A 77 24.23 -2.82 23.47
C GLU A 77 23.87 -3.36 22.09
N VAL A 78 22.74 -4.07 21.96
CA VAL A 78 22.18 -4.49 20.67
C VAL A 78 21.92 -3.25 19.81
N LEU A 79 21.20 -2.26 20.33
CA LEU A 79 20.90 -1.02 19.61
C LEU A 79 22.17 -0.26 19.19
N ASN A 80 23.15 -0.13 20.08
CA ASN A 80 24.42 0.55 19.79
C ASN A 80 25.26 -0.21 18.78
N LYS A 81 25.30 -1.55 18.86
CA LYS A 81 26.03 -2.38 17.91
C LYS A 81 25.41 -2.29 16.52
N LEU A 82 24.08 -2.34 16.44
CA LEU A 82 23.35 -2.17 15.19
C LEU A 82 23.51 -0.76 14.62
N LYS A 83 23.45 0.29 15.47
CA LYS A 83 23.71 1.67 15.06
C LYS A 83 25.14 1.90 14.57
N ASN A 84 26.14 1.28 15.19
CA ASN A 84 27.54 1.42 14.81
C ASN A 84 27.90 0.57 13.57
N GLN A 85 27.17 -0.52 13.32
CA GLN A 85 27.28 -1.32 12.10
C GLN A 85 26.70 -0.58 10.86
N LYS A 86 25.86 0.46 11.06
CA LYS A 86 25.32 1.33 10.00
C LYS A 86 26.35 2.25 9.34
N SER A 87 27.56 2.36 9.86
CA SER A 87 28.60 3.23 9.29
C SER A 87 29.22 2.69 7.99
N ASN A 88 28.76 1.54 7.47
CA ASN A 88 29.08 1.05 6.13
C ASN A 88 27.85 1.21 5.21
N GLU A 89 27.84 2.30 4.45
CA GLU A 89 26.64 3.05 4.04
C GLU A 89 25.89 2.57 2.77
N GLN A 90 26.34 1.51 2.08
CA GLN A 90 25.77 1.17 0.76
C GLN A 90 24.99 -0.15 0.71
N VAL A 91 25.38 -1.18 1.49
CA VAL A 91 24.72 -2.51 1.46
C VAL A 91 23.44 -2.53 2.31
N ASN A 92 23.25 -1.54 3.19
CA ASN A 92 22.19 -1.55 4.20
C ASN A 92 20.96 -0.70 3.83
N LYS A 93 21.00 0.06 2.72
CA LYS A 93 19.85 0.86 2.28
C LYS A 93 18.76 0.00 1.67
N ASP A 94 19.14 -0.93 0.80
CA ASP A 94 18.17 -1.79 0.10
C ASP A 94 17.50 -2.76 1.07
N ALA A 95 18.28 -3.43 1.92
CA ALA A 95 17.74 -4.31 2.97
C ALA A 95 16.83 -3.55 3.95
N ARG A 96 17.21 -2.33 4.35
CA ARG A 96 16.37 -1.48 5.20
C ARG A 96 15.10 -1.03 4.49
N SER A 97 15.17 -0.69 3.21
CA SER A 97 14.00 -0.30 2.42
C SER A 97 13.00 -1.45 2.29
N ILE A 98 13.50 -2.68 2.09
CA ILE A 98 12.66 -3.88 2.03
C ILE A 98 12.03 -4.16 3.39
N VAL A 99 12.78 -4.09 4.49
CA VAL A 99 12.24 -4.29 5.85
C VAL A 99 11.16 -3.26 6.17
N LEU A 100 11.43 -1.97 5.90
CA LEU A 100 10.45 -0.91 6.12
C LEU A 100 9.22 -1.07 5.23
N ALA A 101 9.40 -1.47 3.97
CA ALA A 101 8.31 -1.70 3.05
C ALA A 101 7.53 -2.99 3.36
N GLN A 102 8.08 -3.94 4.11
CA GLN A 102 7.40 -5.16 4.56
C GLN A 102 6.74 -5.03 5.94
N ASN A 103 6.97 -3.92 6.65
CA ASN A 103 6.30 -3.62 7.93
C ASN A 103 4.77 -3.71 7.79
N GLY A 104 4.11 -4.40 8.73
CA GLY A 104 2.67 -4.70 8.68
C GLY A 104 2.35 -6.14 8.25
N LEU A 105 3.31 -6.85 7.65
CA LEU A 105 3.28 -8.30 7.50
C LEU A 105 4.06 -8.93 8.65
N ASP A 106 3.46 -9.89 9.36
CA ASP A 106 4.17 -10.57 10.44
C ASP A 106 5.23 -11.54 9.89
N ASP A 107 6.29 -11.78 10.68
CA ASP A 107 7.42 -12.63 10.28
C ASP A 107 6.99 -14.05 9.89
N ASN A 108 5.93 -14.59 10.49
CA ASN A 108 5.45 -15.94 10.15
C ASN A 108 4.81 -15.95 8.76
N PHE A 109 4.05 -14.91 8.42
CA PHE A 109 3.48 -14.73 7.09
C PHE A 109 4.57 -14.55 6.03
N LEU A 110 5.59 -13.72 6.29
CA LEU A 110 6.72 -13.55 5.37
C LEU A 110 7.51 -14.84 5.17
N LYS A 111 7.76 -15.61 6.24
CA LYS A 111 8.41 -16.93 6.13
C LYS A 111 7.57 -17.89 5.29
N LYS A 112 6.25 -17.90 5.46
CA LYS A 112 5.34 -18.70 4.65
C LYS A 112 5.49 -18.37 3.16
N LEU A 113 5.36 -17.10 2.79
CA LEU A 113 5.50 -16.65 1.40
C LEU A 113 6.87 -17.02 0.80
N ASN A 114 7.95 -16.78 1.53
CA ASN A 114 9.31 -17.13 1.10
C ASN A 114 9.48 -18.66 0.92
N SER A 115 8.86 -19.47 1.78
CA SER A 115 8.86 -20.94 1.64
C SER A 115 8.00 -21.46 0.49
N GLU A 116 7.00 -20.70 0.06
CA GLU A 116 6.24 -20.95 -1.17
C GLU A 116 7.00 -20.52 -2.43
N GLY A 117 8.14 -19.83 -2.29
CA GLY A 117 9.05 -19.48 -3.37
C GLY A 117 8.94 -18.04 -3.89
N PHE A 118 8.12 -17.20 -3.25
CA PHE A 118 8.01 -15.78 -3.60
C PHE A 118 9.25 -15.01 -3.17
N LYS A 119 9.71 -14.07 -4.01
CA LYS A 119 10.85 -13.21 -3.68
C LYS A 119 10.41 -12.03 -2.84
N ASN A 120 11.31 -11.51 -2.01
CA ASN A 120 11.03 -10.34 -1.17
C ASN A 120 10.63 -9.12 -2.00
N GLU A 121 11.23 -8.92 -3.17
CA GLU A 121 10.91 -7.83 -4.08
C GLU A 121 9.47 -7.92 -4.59
N GLU A 122 9.02 -9.13 -4.97
CA GLU A 122 7.64 -9.40 -5.44
C GLU A 122 6.63 -9.16 -4.30
N ILE A 123 6.95 -9.64 -3.09
CA ILE A 123 6.11 -9.44 -1.90
C ILE A 123 5.98 -7.94 -1.59
N THR A 124 7.09 -7.20 -1.66
CA THR A 124 7.11 -5.77 -1.40
C THR A 124 6.32 -4.99 -2.46
N GLU A 125 6.49 -5.31 -3.75
CA GLU A 125 5.75 -4.68 -4.84
C GLU A 125 4.24 -4.85 -4.70
N VAL A 126 3.79 -6.09 -4.48
CA VAL A 126 2.36 -6.40 -4.28
C VAL A 126 1.83 -5.72 -3.03
N LYS A 127 2.58 -5.72 -1.93
CA LYS A 127 2.17 -5.03 -0.69
C LYS A 127 1.99 -3.53 -0.91
N MET A 128 2.93 -2.86 -1.59
CA MET A 128 2.81 -1.44 -1.88
C MET A 128 1.59 -1.13 -2.74
N LEU A 129 1.26 -2.01 -3.71
CA LEU A 129 0.03 -1.87 -4.50
C LEU A 129 -1.22 -1.98 -3.61
N VAL A 130 -1.29 -2.99 -2.75
CA VAL A 130 -2.41 -3.17 -1.81
C VAL A 130 -2.56 -1.97 -0.87
N GLU A 131 -1.45 -1.51 -0.28
CA GLU A 131 -1.45 -0.36 0.62
C GLU A 131 -1.85 0.93 -0.10
N ARG A 132 -1.40 1.14 -1.33
CA ARG A 132 -1.82 2.29 -2.16
C ARG A 132 -3.34 2.30 -2.34
N VAL A 133 -3.92 1.17 -2.74
CA VAL A 133 -5.35 1.07 -3.01
C VAL A 133 -6.18 1.20 -1.74
N MET A 134 -5.73 0.60 -0.63
CA MET A 134 -6.40 0.78 0.67
C MET A 134 -6.36 2.25 1.10
N PHE A 135 -5.22 2.92 0.95
CA PHE A 135 -5.10 4.35 1.23
C PHE A 135 -6.03 5.20 0.34
N GLU A 136 -6.08 4.92 -0.96
CA GLU A 136 -6.99 5.62 -1.89
C GLU A 136 -8.47 5.44 -1.48
N LEU A 137 -8.86 4.23 -1.06
CA LEU A 137 -10.20 3.96 -0.55
C LEU A 137 -10.48 4.68 0.77
N GLU A 138 -9.52 4.69 1.70
CA GLU A 138 -9.61 5.44 2.95
C GLU A 138 -9.83 6.94 2.68
N GLU A 139 -9.04 7.53 1.80
CA GLU A 139 -9.19 8.94 1.41
C GLU A 139 -10.54 9.21 0.75
N ILE A 140 -10.98 8.35 -0.19
CA ILE A 140 -12.29 8.48 -0.85
C ILE A 140 -13.43 8.49 0.19
N THR A 141 -13.36 7.62 1.19
CA THR A 141 -14.37 7.51 2.25
C THR A 141 -14.27 8.63 3.29
N ALA A 142 -13.06 9.15 3.56
CA ALA A 142 -12.80 10.24 4.50
C ALA A 142 -13.25 11.61 3.97
N SER A 143 -12.98 11.94 2.70
CA SER A 143 -13.38 13.22 2.07
C SER A 143 -14.91 13.46 2.09
N SER A 144 -15.70 12.41 2.31
CA SER A 144 -17.14 12.52 2.49
C SER A 144 -17.55 13.11 3.85
N SER A 145 -16.78 12.87 4.91
CA SER A 145 -17.16 13.26 6.28
C SER A 145 -17.05 14.76 6.52
N GLU A 146 -16.21 15.46 5.75
CA GLU A 146 -16.05 16.91 5.85
C GLU A 146 -17.11 17.68 5.03
N ASN A 147 -17.56 17.12 3.92
CA ASN A 147 -18.54 17.76 3.03
C ASN A 147 -19.99 17.76 3.58
N VAL A 148 -20.35 16.83 4.47
CA VAL A 148 -21.70 16.75 5.07
C VAL A 148 -22.01 17.92 6.02
N LYS A 149 -21.01 18.65 6.51
CA LYS A 149 -21.23 19.78 7.43
C LYS A 149 -21.59 21.10 6.75
N ASN A 150 -21.55 21.20 5.42
CA ASN A 150 -21.57 22.51 4.76
C ASN A 150 -22.40 22.57 3.47
N ILE A 151 -23.60 21.99 3.44
CA ILE A 151 -24.51 22.17 2.29
C ILE A 151 -25.92 22.56 2.75
N SER A 152 -26.16 23.87 2.72
CA SER A 152 -27.49 24.45 2.57
C SER A 152 -27.94 24.26 1.13
N SER A 153 -28.85 23.31 0.93
CA SER A 153 -29.88 23.24 -0.12
C SER A 153 -29.58 23.90 -1.48
N THR A 154 -29.33 23.09 -2.52
CA THR A 154 -30.10 23.02 -3.79
C THR A 154 -29.28 22.24 -4.84
N GLU A 155 -29.38 20.90 -4.89
CA GLU A 155 -29.09 20.04 -6.07
C GLU A 155 -29.35 18.56 -5.73
N VAL A 156 -30.61 18.12 -5.79
CA VAL A 156 -31.06 16.84 -5.18
C VAL A 156 -30.75 15.59 -6.04
N GLU A 157 -30.19 15.73 -7.25
CA GLU A 157 -30.03 14.60 -8.18
C GLU A 157 -28.58 14.10 -8.34
N SER A 158 -27.58 14.97 -8.13
CA SER A 158 -26.16 14.61 -8.08
C SER A 158 -25.75 14.01 -6.74
N ASP A 159 -26.32 14.53 -5.65
CA ASP A 159 -25.92 14.14 -4.29
C ASP A 159 -26.31 12.69 -3.95
N ILE A 160 -27.43 12.20 -4.49
CA ILE A 160 -27.91 10.83 -4.23
C ILE A 160 -27.01 9.78 -4.89
N LYS A 161 -26.46 10.06 -6.09
CA LYS A 161 -25.53 9.14 -6.77
C LYS A 161 -24.17 9.11 -6.10
N ASP A 162 -23.66 10.27 -5.69
CA ASP A 162 -22.38 10.36 -5.00
C ASP A 162 -22.44 9.66 -3.62
N GLU A 163 -23.58 9.73 -2.90
CA GLU A 163 -23.77 9.00 -1.63
C GLU A 163 -23.86 7.48 -1.81
N GLU A 164 -24.61 7.00 -2.82
CA GLU A 164 -24.76 5.55 -3.08
C GLU A 164 -23.40 4.95 -3.50
N ASP A 165 -22.63 5.66 -4.33
CA ASP A 165 -21.29 5.25 -4.74
C ASP A 165 -20.30 5.24 -3.55
N LEU A 166 -20.34 6.23 -2.66
CA LEU A 166 -19.47 6.30 -1.47
C LEU A 166 -19.71 5.15 -0.49
N SER A 167 -20.97 4.75 -0.32
CA SER A 167 -21.31 3.61 0.54
C SER A 167 -20.66 2.30 0.04
N ALA A 168 -20.59 2.12 -1.28
CA ALA A 168 -19.98 0.95 -1.91
C ALA A 168 -18.45 0.92 -1.72
N PHE A 169 -17.76 2.06 -1.81
CA PHE A 169 -16.32 2.16 -1.52
C PHE A 169 -16.01 1.85 -0.05
N SER A 170 -16.85 2.34 0.87
CA SER A 170 -16.72 2.06 2.31
C SER A 170 -16.95 0.58 2.65
N GLU A 171 -17.98 -0.03 2.05
CA GLU A 171 -18.22 -1.47 2.21
C GLU A 171 -17.04 -2.29 1.66
N LEU A 172 -16.53 -1.95 0.48
CA LEU A 172 -15.39 -2.61 -0.12
C LEU A 172 -14.15 -2.53 0.78
N LEU A 173 -13.82 -1.33 1.28
CA LEU A 173 -12.71 -1.12 2.21
C LEU A 173 -12.85 -1.99 3.46
N SER A 174 -14.07 -2.11 4.02
CA SER A 174 -14.33 -2.91 5.22
C SER A 174 -14.09 -4.42 5.03
N LYS A 175 -14.16 -4.91 3.78
CA LYS A 175 -13.94 -6.31 3.43
C LYS A 175 -12.48 -6.61 3.07
N MET A 176 -11.64 -5.60 2.88
CA MET A 176 -10.25 -5.80 2.50
C MET A 176 -9.40 -6.26 3.68
N ASP A 177 -8.67 -7.36 3.48
CA ASP A 177 -7.59 -7.77 4.39
C ASP A 177 -6.25 -7.75 3.64
N THR A 178 -5.28 -7.00 4.17
CA THR A 178 -3.98 -6.79 3.52
C THR A 178 -3.23 -8.10 3.29
N LYS A 179 -3.22 -9.02 4.26
CA LYS A 179 -2.47 -10.29 4.14
C LYS A 179 -3.11 -11.20 3.10
N THR A 180 -4.42 -11.29 3.10
CA THR A 180 -5.20 -12.08 2.14
C THR A 180 -5.02 -11.54 0.73
N ALA A 181 -5.14 -10.22 0.54
CA ALA A 181 -4.90 -9.56 -0.74
C ALA A 181 -3.47 -9.86 -1.24
N VAL A 182 -2.45 -9.60 -0.42
CA VAL A 182 -1.04 -9.86 -0.79
C VAL A 182 -0.82 -11.32 -1.18
N TYR A 183 -1.36 -12.27 -0.40
CA TYR A 183 -1.24 -13.69 -0.69
C TYR A 183 -1.88 -14.07 -2.03
N LEU A 184 -3.12 -13.64 -2.26
CA LEU A 184 -3.87 -14.00 -3.46
C LEU A 184 -3.30 -13.35 -4.71
N LEU A 185 -2.90 -12.07 -4.64
CA LEU A 185 -2.24 -11.38 -5.74
C LEU A 185 -0.95 -12.11 -6.15
N LEU A 186 -0.09 -12.45 -5.19
CA LEU A 186 1.13 -13.22 -5.47
C LEU A 186 0.82 -14.59 -6.09
N LYS A 187 -0.19 -15.29 -5.56
CA LYS A 187 -0.52 -16.66 -5.99
C LYS A 187 -1.14 -16.72 -7.39
N LEU A 188 -1.92 -15.71 -7.74
CA LEU A 188 -2.77 -15.71 -8.94
C LEU A 188 -2.22 -14.82 -10.07
N ASN A 189 -1.16 -14.05 -9.83
CA ASN A 189 -0.56 -13.16 -10.84
C ASN A 189 -0.25 -13.88 -12.17
N MET A 190 0.20 -15.14 -12.12
CA MET A 190 0.48 -15.90 -13.34
C MET A 190 -0.77 -16.22 -14.17
N ASP A 191 -1.94 -16.35 -13.53
CA ASP A 191 -3.19 -16.72 -14.20
C ASP A 191 -3.93 -15.49 -14.77
N PHE A 192 -3.84 -14.34 -14.09
CA PHE A 192 -4.47 -13.08 -14.51
C PHE A 192 -3.51 -12.13 -15.25
N GLY A 193 -2.22 -12.48 -15.32
CA GLY A 193 -1.19 -11.85 -16.13
C GLY A 193 -0.48 -10.68 -15.47
N THR A 194 -1.20 -9.81 -14.76
CA THR A 194 -0.61 -8.71 -13.99
C THR A 194 -1.20 -8.62 -12.59
N ASN A 195 -0.47 -7.96 -11.68
CA ASN A 195 -0.94 -7.72 -10.31
C ASN A 195 -2.21 -6.88 -10.31
N GLU A 196 -2.33 -5.91 -11.21
CA GLU A 196 -3.51 -5.06 -11.37
C GLU A 196 -4.75 -5.87 -11.79
N ASN A 197 -4.64 -6.72 -12.81
CA ASN A 197 -5.75 -7.57 -13.24
C ASN A 197 -6.16 -8.55 -12.13
N THR A 198 -5.18 -9.09 -11.40
CA THR A 198 -5.43 -9.98 -10.26
C THR A 198 -6.13 -9.22 -9.14
N PHE A 199 -5.76 -7.96 -8.92
CA PHE A 199 -6.41 -7.12 -7.93
C PHE A 199 -7.82 -6.75 -8.36
N ASP A 200 -8.08 -6.44 -9.63
CA ASP A 200 -9.43 -6.23 -10.12
C ASP A 200 -10.33 -7.45 -9.88
N GLU A 201 -9.81 -8.67 -10.08
CA GLU A 201 -10.54 -9.90 -9.75
C GLU A 201 -10.78 -10.04 -8.24
N TYR A 202 -9.80 -9.68 -7.40
CA TYR A 202 -9.95 -9.66 -5.94
C TYR A 202 -10.99 -8.63 -5.48
N LEU A 203 -10.97 -7.41 -6.02
CA LEU A 203 -11.97 -6.39 -5.72
C LEU A 203 -13.36 -6.86 -6.15
N LEU A 204 -13.47 -7.48 -7.33
CA LEU A 204 -14.71 -8.07 -7.81
C LEU A 204 -15.20 -9.14 -6.84
N SER A 205 -14.34 -10.08 -6.43
CA SER A 205 -14.72 -11.19 -5.54
C SER A 205 -15.28 -10.70 -4.21
N LEU A 206 -14.70 -9.64 -3.64
CA LEU A 206 -15.22 -9.01 -2.41
C LEU A 206 -16.60 -8.36 -2.61
N GLN A 207 -16.84 -7.74 -3.77
CA GLN A 207 -18.12 -7.08 -4.09
C GLN A 207 -19.25 -8.10 -4.31
N ILE A 208 -18.95 -9.24 -4.91
CA ILE A 208 -19.92 -10.32 -5.14
C ILE A 208 -19.97 -11.35 -4.00
N ASP A 209 -19.20 -11.14 -2.94
CA ASP A 209 -19.12 -12.04 -1.78
C ASP A 209 -18.70 -13.47 -2.16
N VAL A 210 -17.74 -13.61 -3.07
CA VAL A 210 -17.14 -14.90 -3.48
C VAL A 210 -15.71 -14.95 -2.97
N ASP A 211 -15.33 -16.08 -2.38
CA ASP A 211 -13.96 -16.29 -1.91
C ASP A 211 -13.02 -16.60 -3.08
N LEU A 212 -12.17 -15.63 -3.45
CA LEU A 212 -11.12 -15.82 -4.45
C LEU A 212 -10.09 -16.88 -4.05
N GLY A 213 -9.94 -17.19 -2.76
CA GLY A 213 -9.16 -18.33 -2.29
C GLY A 213 -9.63 -19.67 -2.88
N THR A 214 -10.91 -19.77 -3.24
CA THR A 214 -11.45 -20.93 -3.95
C THR A 214 -10.78 -21.14 -5.30
N TYR A 215 -10.39 -20.07 -6.02
CA TYR A 215 -9.69 -20.20 -7.31
C TYR A 215 -8.39 -21.00 -7.17
N VAL A 216 -7.66 -20.78 -6.07
CA VAL A 216 -6.39 -21.47 -5.80
C VAL A 216 -6.59 -22.98 -5.58
N ILE A 217 -7.76 -23.38 -5.09
CA ILE A 217 -8.09 -24.77 -4.74
C ILE A 217 -8.81 -25.47 -5.90
N ASP A 218 -9.84 -24.82 -6.43
CA ASP A 218 -10.74 -25.30 -7.48
C ASP A 218 -11.22 -24.12 -8.34
N LYS A 219 -10.48 -23.90 -9.43
CA LYS A 219 -10.76 -22.85 -10.42
C LYS A 219 -12.16 -22.94 -11.02
N ASP A 220 -12.62 -24.15 -11.33
CA ASP A 220 -13.91 -24.33 -12.00
C ASP A 220 -15.07 -24.01 -11.05
N SER A 221 -14.93 -24.38 -9.77
CA SER A 221 -15.91 -24.01 -8.74
C SER A 221 -16.00 -22.50 -8.56
N TYR A 222 -14.86 -21.81 -8.49
CA TYR A 222 -14.82 -20.35 -8.40
C TYR A 222 -15.49 -19.69 -9.61
N GLU A 223 -15.11 -20.08 -10.83
CA GLU A 223 -15.65 -19.50 -12.05
C GLU A 223 -17.17 -19.69 -12.15
N LYS A 224 -17.68 -20.85 -11.71
CA LYS A 224 -19.12 -21.10 -11.66
C LYS A 224 -19.82 -20.16 -10.69
N GLU A 225 -19.34 -20.05 -9.45
CA GLU A 225 -19.95 -19.18 -8.43
C GLU A 225 -19.88 -17.70 -8.85
N LYS A 226 -18.73 -17.27 -9.38
CA LYS A 226 -18.55 -15.92 -9.94
C LYS A 226 -19.60 -15.62 -11.01
N ASN A 227 -19.77 -16.51 -11.99
CA ASN A 227 -20.72 -16.31 -13.08
C ASN A 227 -22.18 -16.31 -12.59
N GLU A 228 -22.51 -17.13 -11.59
CA GLU A 228 -23.84 -17.16 -10.97
C GLU A 228 -24.16 -15.85 -10.24
N LYS A 229 -23.20 -15.27 -9.50
CA LYS A 229 -23.42 -14.02 -8.76
C LYS A 229 -23.33 -12.77 -9.63
N ILE A 230 -22.54 -12.79 -10.69
CA ILE A 230 -22.49 -11.69 -11.68
C ILE A 230 -23.75 -11.67 -12.55
N ALA A 231 -24.41 -12.80 -12.76
CA ALA A 231 -25.66 -12.89 -13.52
C ALA A 231 -26.79 -12.10 -12.84
N GLY A 232 -26.93 -10.82 -13.20
CA GLY A 232 -27.93 -9.91 -12.64
C GLY A 232 -27.33 -8.65 -12.01
N LEU A 233 -26.00 -8.54 -11.93
CA LEU A 233 -25.33 -7.33 -11.49
C LEU A 233 -25.10 -6.36 -12.66
N ASP A 234 -25.23 -5.08 -12.36
CA ASP A 234 -24.81 -4.02 -13.27
C ASP A 234 -23.29 -3.94 -13.28
N THR A 235 -22.67 -4.50 -14.31
CA THR A 235 -21.20 -4.48 -14.48
C THR A 235 -20.62 -3.07 -14.51
N SER A 236 -21.42 -2.06 -14.86
CA SER A 236 -20.98 -0.66 -14.82
C SER A 236 -20.83 -0.11 -13.41
N LYS A 237 -21.32 -0.81 -12.38
CA LYS A 237 -21.15 -0.45 -10.96
C LYS A 237 -19.98 -1.15 -10.26
N ILE A 238 -19.38 -2.17 -10.88
CA ILE A 238 -18.24 -2.90 -10.29
C ILE A 238 -17.06 -1.96 -10.07
N ILE A 239 -16.60 -1.81 -8.84
CA ILE A 239 -15.45 -1.00 -8.46
C ILE A 239 -14.18 -1.76 -8.87
N THR A 240 -13.43 -1.17 -9.80
CA THR A 240 -12.11 -1.64 -10.25
C THR A 240 -11.03 -0.67 -9.79
N LEU A 241 -9.75 -1.04 -9.92
CA LEU A 241 -8.62 -0.15 -9.69
C LEU A 241 -8.77 1.17 -10.46
N ALA A 242 -9.11 1.10 -11.75
CA ALA A 242 -9.28 2.29 -12.58
C ALA A 242 -10.36 3.23 -12.03
N LYS A 243 -11.43 2.70 -11.42
CA LYS A 243 -12.47 3.54 -10.81
C LYS A 243 -12.05 4.15 -9.48
N ILE A 244 -11.26 3.41 -8.69
CA ILE A 244 -10.67 3.94 -7.46
C ILE A 244 -9.75 5.12 -7.81
N GLU A 245 -8.85 4.93 -8.77
CA GLU A 245 -7.95 5.98 -9.25
C GLU A 245 -8.71 7.18 -9.83
N GLU A 246 -9.73 6.95 -10.68
CA GLU A 246 -10.57 8.02 -11.23
C GLU A 246 -11.28 8.82 -10.11
N ARG A 247 -11.82 8.13 -9.11
CA ARG A 247 -12.53 8.78 -8.00
C ARG A 247 -11.56 9.57 -7.11
N MET A 248 -10.37 9.04 -6.87
CA MET A 248 -9.31 9.74 -6.12
C MET A 248 -8.87 11.01 -6.85
N LEU A 249 -8.66 10.95 -8.16
CA LEU A 249 -8.34 12.13 -8.98
C LEU A 249 -9.45 13.19 -8.93
N LYS A 250 -10.72 12.77 -8.96
CA LYS A 250 -11.86 13.68 -8.80
C LYS A 250 -11.87 14.36 -7.42
N ASN A 251 -11.50 13.64 -6.36
CA ASN A 251 -11.41 14.23 -5.01
C ASN A 251 -10.31 15.31 -4.94
N LEU A 252 -9.11 15.01 -5.45
CA LEU A 252 -8.00 15.97 -5.48
C LEU A 252 -8.34 17.25 -6.28
N GLN A 253 -9.13 17.13 -7.34
CA GLN A 253 -9.60 18.29 -8.11
C GLN A 253 -10.63 19.14 -7.35
N LYS A 254 -11.48 18.54 -6.51
CA LYS A 254 -12.44 19.27 -5.66
C LYS A 254 -11.74 20.08 -4.57
N ASP A 255 -10.60 19.59 -4.05
CA ASP A 255 -9.84 20.26 -2.98
C ASP A 255 -8.94 21.40 -3.47
N THR A 256 -8.83 21.59 -4.79
CA THR A 256 -8.12 22.75 -5.35
C THR A 256 -9.07 23.95 -5.35
N PRO A 257 -8.78 25.06 -4.65
CA PRO A 257 -9.65 26.22 -4.68
C PRO A 257 -9.65 26.80 -6.09
N THR A 258 -10.72 26.54 -6.83
CA THR A 258 -11.03 27.26 -8.06
C THR A 258 -11.24 28.73 -7.69
N ASN A 259 -10.17 29.53 -7.75
CA ASN A 259 -10.23 30.98 -7.79
C ASN A 259 -10.84 31.39 -9.14
N ASN A 260 -12.13 31.13 -9.30
CA ASN A 260 -12.95 31.56 -10.43
C ASN A 260 -14.17 32.32 -9.90
N ASP A 261 -13.90 33.35 -9.09
CA ASP A 261 -14.72 34.56 -9.10
C ASP A 261 -14.49 35.31 -10.42
N ASN A 262 -14.82 34.67 -11.56
CA ASN A 262 -15.14 35.40 -12.77
C ASN A 262 -16.55 35.95 -12.57
N LYS A 263 -16.63 36.99 -11.74
CA LYS A 263 -17.73 37.93 -11.66
C LYS A 263 -17.92 38.47 -13.08
N SER A 264 -18.90 37.90 -13.77
CA SER A 264 -19.47 38.41 -15.01
C SER A 264 -19.62 39.92 -14.86
N LEU A 265 -18.75 40.66 -15.56
CA LEU A 265 -18.92 42.09 -15.81
C LEU A 265 -20.18 42.20 -16.67
N LYS A 266 -21.32 42.33 -16.00
CA LYS A 266 -22.49 42.94 -16.60
C LYS A 266 -22.12 44.40 -16.87
N GLU A 267 -21.91 44.71 -18.13
CA GLU A 267 -22.06 46.07 -18.65
C GLU A 267 -23.45 46.55 -18.23
N ASP A 268 -23.49 47.41 -17.21
CA ASP A 268 -24.68 48.18 -16.91
C ASP A 268 -24.46 49.64 -17.26
N LYS A 269 -25.51 50.15 -17.90
CA LYS A 269 -25.58 51.39 -18.65
C LYS A 269 -25.42 52.61 -17.75
N LEU A 270 -24.83 53.63 -18.34
CA LEU A 270 -25.13 55.06 -18.16
C LEU A 270 -26.35 55.35 -17.26
N SER A 271 -26.10 56.02 -16.14
CA SER A 271 -26.95 57.13 -15.68
C SER A 271 -26.10 58.08 -14.85
N GLU A 272 -25.99 59.32 -15.33
CA GLU A 272 -25.68 60.50 -14.54
C GLU A 272 -26.58 60.55 -13.29
N VAL A 273 -26.06 61.05 -12.17
CA VAL A 273 -26.68 62.16 -11.43
C VAL A 273 -25.69 62.72 -10.42
N ASP A 274 -25.64 64.04 -10.48
CA ASP A 274 -24.91 65.07 -9.77
C ASP A 274 -25.19 65.14 -8.25
N GLY A 275 -24.32 65.80 -7.49
CA GLY A 275 -24.70 66.41 -6.19
C GLY A 275 -23.87 66.09 -4.93
N THR A 276 -22.75 66.80 -4.79
CA THR A 276 -22.32 67.60 -3.60
C THR A 276 -22.22 67.03 -2.15
N SER A 277 -21.04 67.25 -1.56
CA SER A 277 -20.74 67.63 -0.14
C SER A 277 -20.95 66.54 0.93
N SER A 278 -20.07 66.29 1.90
CA SER A 278 -19.24 67.18 2.71
C SER A 278 -18.00 66.49 3.29
N ILE A 279 -16.99 67.30 3.56
CA ILE A 279 -15.76 67.02 4.31
C ILE A 279 -16.08 67.03 5.81
N GLU A 280 -15.52 66.10 6.59
CA GLU A 280 -15.17 66.34 7.99
C GLU A 280 -14.02 65.41 8.44
N ASP A 281 -13.11 65.99 9.24
CA ASP A 281 -11.72 65.62 9.54
C ASP A 281 -11.49 64.31 10.32
N GLU A 282 -10.42 63.57 9.96
CA GLU A 282 -9.74 62.61 10.84
C GLU A 282 -8.23 62.93 10.98
N PRO A 283 -7.62 62.69 12.17
CA PRO A 283 -6.30 63.19 12.58
C PRO A 283 -5.09 62.46 11.92
N PRO A 284 -3.85 63.01 12.03
CA PRO A 284 -2.75 62.65 11.14
C PRO A 284 -2.20 61.24 11.39
N LYS A 285 -2.12 60.44 10.32
CA LYS A 285 -1.48 59.12 10.32
C LYS A 285 0.05 59.27 10.27
N SER A 286 0.75 58.74 11.28
CA SER A 286 2.20 58.53 11.25
C SER A 286 2.62 57.70 10.03
N PRO A 287 3.76 57.98 9.38
CA PRO A 287 4.24 57.17 8.26
C PRO A 287 4.72 55.81 8.78
N LEU A 288 4.09 54.74 8.29
CA LEU A 288 4.58 53.38 8.46
C LEU A 288 5.80 53.17 7.53
N PRO A 289 6.81 52.41 7.95
CA PRO A 289 7.99 52.12 7.14
C PRO A 289 7.62 51.28 5.91
N ASP A 290 8.22 51.63 4.77
CA ASP A 290 8.03 50.97 3.49
C ASP A 290 8.70 49.58 3.53
N VAL A 291 7.88 48.54 3.71
CA VAL A 291 8.33 47.15 3.64
C VAL A 291 8.09 46.68 2.21
N GLU A 292 9.16 46.57 1.42
CA GLU A 292 9.10 45.91 0.11
C GLU A 292 8.50 44.51 0.29
N SER A 293 7.34 44.30 -0.34
CA SER A 293 6.64 43.02 -0.39
C SER A 293 7.54 41.98 -1.07
N THR A 294 8.12 41.08 -0.29
CA THR A 294 8.76 39.87 -0.79
C THR A 294 7.68 38.84 -1.08
N ASN A 295 6.86 39.10 -2.10
CA ASN A 295 5.96 38.07 -2.61
C ASN A 295 6.78 36.88 -3.10
N PRO A 296 6.44 35.64 -2.70
CA PRO A 296 7.10 34.44 -3.20
C PRO A 296 6.99 34.38 -4.72
N ARG A 297 8.11 34.11 -5.40
CA ARG A 297 8.17 33.96 -6.86
C ARG A 297 7.31 32.77 -7.29
N ASN A 298 6.48 32.95 -8.32
CA ASN A 298 5.65 31.88 -8.87
C ASN A 298 6.55 30.88 -9.64
N PRO A 299 6.63 29.61 -9.21
CA PRO A 299 7.51 28.62 -9.85
C PRO A 299 7.14 28.34 -11.31
N SER A 300 5.89 28.62 -11.70
CA SER A 300 5.42 28.46 -13.08
C SER A 300 6.11 29.42 -14.05
N GLU A 301 6.44 30.63 -13.59
CA GLU A 301 7.15 31.62 -14.42
C GLU A 301 8.61 31.23 -14.64
N ASP A 302 9.26 30.65 -13.62
CA ASP A 302 10.64 30.19 -13.72
C ASP A 302 10.78 29.02 -14.70
N VAL A 303 9.83 28.07 -14.69
CA VAL A 303 9.78 26.97 -15.66
C VAL A 303 9.55 27.51 -17.07
N MET A 304 8.61 28.44 -17.26
CA MET A 304 8.32 29.01 -18.58
C MET A 304 9.52 29.78 -19.15
N LYS A 305 10.27 30.46 -18.28
CA LYS A 305 11.50 31.14 -18.65
C LYS A 305 12.59 30.15 -19.08
N GLU A 306 12.76 29.06 -18.35
CA GLU A 306 13.72 28.00 -18.70
C GLU A 306 13.37 27.35 -20.06
N VAL A 307 12.09 27.05 -20.31
CA VAL A 307 11.63 26.51 -21.60
C VAL A 307 11.91 27.48 -22.75
N ASN A 308 11.70 28.78 -22.55
CA ASN A 308 11.98 29.78 -23.56
C ASN A 308 13.49 29.91 -23.83
N GLU A 309 14.33 29.87 -22.79
CA GLU A 309 15.79 29.89 -22.95
C GLU A 309 16.34 28.65 -23.70
N ILE A 310 15.72 27.48 -23.51
CA ILE A 310 16.05 26.26 -24.27
C ILE A 310 15.63 26.41 -25.73
N LYS A 311 14.43 26.96 -25.99
CA LYS A 311 13.92 27.19 -27.34
C LYS A 311 14.84 28.13 -28.12
N ASP A 312 15.27 29.22 -27.50
CA ASP A 312 16.17 30.21 -28.11
C ASP A 312 17.58 29.65 -28.35
N ARG A 313 18.11 28.80 -27.46
CA ARG A 313 19.36 28.05 -27.71
C ARG A 313 19.24 27.06 -28.88
N SER A 314 18.08 26.41 -29.04
CA SER A 314 17.86 25.49 -30.16
C SER A 314 17.79 26.22 -31.51
N LEU A 315 17.26 27.45 -31.52
CA LEU A 315 17.16 28.28 -32.73
C LEU A 315 18.53 28.86 -33.13
N ASN A 316 19.37 29.25 -32.16
CA ASN A 316 20.72 29.75 -32.46
C ASN A 316 21.72 28.64 -32.84
N SER A 317 21.54 27.40 -32.38
CA SER A 317 22.39 26.28 -32.79
C SER A 317 22.07 25.75 -34.20
N GLY A 318 20.87 26.01 -34.72
CA GLY A 318 20.49 25.66 -36.11
C GLY A 318 21.05 26.61 -37.19
N ILE A 319 21.42 27.84 -36.84
CA ILE A 319 21.95 28.84 -37.79
C ILE A 319 23.47 28.68 -37.99
N MET A 320 24.21 28.21 -36.97
CA MET A 320 25.66 27.94 -37.07
C MET A 320 26.03 26.66 -37.86
N ALA A 321 25.06 25.78 -38.15
CA ALA A 321 25.30 24.54 -38.90
C ALA A 321 25.14 24.68 -40.43
N LYS A 322 24.76 25.87 -40.92
CA LYS A 322 24.61 26.16 -42.37
C LYS A 322 25.71 27.05 -42.96
N GLU A 323 26.65 27.53 -42.16
CA GLU A 323 27.87 28.19 -42.64
C GLU A 323 29.10 27.36 -42.27
N LYS A 324 29.27 26.23 -42.95
CA LYS A 324 30.55 25.56 -43.14
C LYS A 324 30.56 24.77 -44.44
#